data_AF-D6WQ69-F1
#
_entry.id   AF-D6WQ69-F1
#
_cell.length_a   1.000
_cell.length_b   1.000
_cell.length_c   1.000
_cell.angle_alpha   90.00
_cell.angle_beta   90.00
_cell.angle_gamma   90.00
#
_symmetry.space_group_name_H-M   'P 1'
#
loop_
_entity.id
_entity.type
_entity.pdbx_description
1 polymer ?
#
loop_
_entity_poly.entity_id
_entity_poly.type
_entity_poly.pdbx_seq_one_letter_code
_entity_poly.pdbx_strand_id
1 'polypeptide(L)'
;MDAKFVFKCDVASKEIKNDCTLNPTDVTKGEAPWLWAKNNKYSLENVNGYCKVGKWMLFLSKADVNGIWTKIKEAVKTGDLWDAKVSTSADSEPLHAVIIYTKDYTDLDDVISVLDFLETSDIKPQGEVIRYKTDKQTGAGIYSRFNQKASIYDSKTIRQLKNNKRITDYFKPI
;
A
#
# COMPACT_ATOMS: atom_id res chain seq x y z
N MET A 1 4.49 -3.43 -18.32
CA MET A 1 4.68 -2.13 -17.64
C MET A 1 6.06 -1.66 -18.01
N ASP A 2 6.19 -0.43 -18.51
CA ASP A 2 7.48 0.11 -18.96
C ASP A 2 8.43 0.21 -17.75
N ALA A 3 9.65 -0.30 -17.93
CA ALA A 3 10.66 -0.39 -16.88
C ALA A 3 10.99 0.99 -16.30
N LYS A 4 10.92 2.08 -17.07
CA LYS A 4 11.26 3.42 -16.58
C LYS A 4 10.32 3.95 -15.47
N PHE A 5 9.14 3.34 -15.29
CA PHE A 5 8.15 3.72 -14.26
C PHE A 5 8.14 2.77 -13.06
N VAL A 6 9.11 1.85 -12.98
CA VAL A 6 9.15 0.80 -11.96
C VAL A 6 10.50 0.80 -11.26
N PHE A 7 10.51 1.18 -10.00
CA PHE A 7 11.59 0.87 -9.08
C PHE A 7 11.54 -0.62 -8.74
N LYS A 8 12.64 -1.33 -8.94
CA LYS A 8 12.77 -2.76 -8.64
C LYS A 8 14.09 -3.02 -7.96
N CYS A 9 14.03 -3.57 -6.76
CA CYS A 9 15.19 -4.04 -6.03
C CYS A 9 15.08 -5.54 -5.73
N ASP A 10 16.24 -6.17 -5.63
CA ASP A 10 16.41 -7.50 -5.09
C ASP A 10 17.00 -7.32 -3.69
N VAL A 11 16.17 -7.46 -2.66
CA VAL A 11 16.60 -7.25 -1.27
C VAL A 11 17.48 -8.38 -0.77
N ALA A 12 17.40 -9.57 -1.37
CA ALA A 12 18.23 -10.71 -1.00
C ALA A 12 19.68 -10.50 -1.48
N SER A 13 19.86 -10.09 -2.74
CA SER A 13 21.18 -9.74 -3.29
C SER A 13 21.62 -8.30 -2.99
N LYS A 14 20.72 -7.47 -2.43
CA LYS A 14 20.88 -6.02 -2.24
C LYS A 14 21.17 -5.26 -3.54
N GLU A 15 20.68 -5.78 -4.66
CA GLU A 15 20.89 -5.22 -5.99
C GLU A 15 19.68 -4.38 -6.43
N ILE A 16 19.92 -3.17 -6.94
CA ILE A 16 18.87 -2.37 -7.57
C ILE A 16 18.83 -2.76 -9.06
N LYS A 17 17.78 -3.49 -9.46
CA LYS A 17 17.55 -3.91 -10.86
C LYS A 17 17.00 -2.76 -11.71
N ASN A 18 16.31 -1.81 -11.08
CA ASN A 18 15.88 -0.56 -11.70
C ASN A 18 15.61 0.48 -10.60
N ASP A 19 16.13 1.69 -10.74
CA ASP A 19 16.05 2.73 -9.71
C ASP A 19 14.92 3.76 -9.92
N CYS A 20 14.16 3.71 -11.03
CA CYS A 20 13.09 4.68 -11.40
C CYS A 20 13.13 5.99 -10.60
N THR A 21 13.93 6.95 -11.08
CA THR A 21 14.21 8.20 -10.38
C THR A 21 13.11 9.24 -10.54
N LEU A 22 12.05 8.93 -11.30
CA LEU A 22 10.92 9.81 -11.55
C LEU A 22 10.13 10.08 -10.26
N ASN A 23 9.75 11.35 -10.09
CA ASN A 23 8.79 11.73 -9.06
C ASN A 23 7.35 11.60 -9.57
N PRO A 24 6.39 11.27 -8.70
CA PRO A 24 4.97 11.23 -9.06
C PRO A 24 4.43 12.52 -9.66
N THR A 25 4.98 13.68 -9.29
CA THR A 25 4.56 14.99 -9.80
C THR A 25 5.10 15.33 -11.19
N ASP A 26 6.15 14.64 -11.63
CA ASP A 26 6.88 14.94 -12.86
C ASP A 26 6.40 14.06 -14.03
N VAL A 27 5.52 13.10 -13.73
CA VAL A 27 4.92 12.19 -14.71
C VAL A 27 3.45 12.53 -14.80
N THR A 28 2.96 12.68 -16.03
CA THR A 28 1.52 12.88 -16.25
C THR A 28 0.78 11.54 -16.18
N LYS A 29 -0.50 11.59 -15.79
CA LYS A 29 -1.39 10.42 -15.82
C LYS A 29 -1.49 9.77 -17.20
N GLY A 30 -1.34 10.56 -18.28
CA GLY A 30 -1.36 10.08 -19.66
C GLY A 30 -0.12 9.27 -20.03
N GLU A 31 1.06 9.63 -19.51
CA GLU A 31 2.30 8.89 -19.75
C GLU A 31 2.34 7.57 -18.95
N ALA A 32 2.07 7.65 -17.66
CA ALA A 32 1.91 6.49 -16.81
C ALA A 32 1.04 6.85 -15.61
N PRO A 33 -0.12 6.21 -15.39
CA PRO A 33 -1.00 6.56 -14.27
C PRO A 33 -0.45 6.15 -12.89
N TRP A 34 0.57 5.29 -12.84
CA TRP A 34 1.16 4.75 -11.62
C TRP A 34 2.66 4.56 -11.76
N LEU A 35 3.41 4.99 -10.74
CA LEU A 35 4.78 4.51 -10.49
C LEU A 35 4.73 3.37 -9.49
N TRP A 36 5.65 2.41 -9.63
CA TRP A 36 5.69 1.21 -8.80
C TRP A 36 7.03 1.06 -8.10
N ALA A 37 7.01 0.54 -6.89
CA ALA A 37 8.18 0.10 -6.13
C ALA A 37 7.97 -1.36 -5.75
N LYS A 38 8.87 -2.24 -6.18
CA LYS A 38 8.75 -3.69 -6.02
C LYS A 38 10.03 -4.32 -5.49
N ASN A 39 9.89 -5.37 -4.69
CA ASN A 39 11.02 -6.19 -4.27
C ASN A 39 10.79 -7.71 -4.38
N ASN A 40 11.84 -8.48 -4.11
CA ASN A 40 11.81 -9.95 -4.08
C ASN A 40 11.81 -10.54 -2.67
N LYS A 41 11.61 -9.73 -1.61
CA LYS A 41 11.63 -10.23 -0.22
C LYS A 41 10.69 -11.41 -0.03
N TYR A 42 9.62 -11.42 -0.82
CA TYR A 42 8.64 -12.48 -0.88
C TYR A 42 8.41 -12.84 -2.35
N SER A 43 8.75 -14.07 -2.74
CA SER A 43 8.46 -14.58 -4.08
C SER A 43 6.95 -14.75 -4.27
N LEU A 44 6.45 -14.48 -5.48
CA LEU A 44 5.04 -14.69 -5.83
C LEU A 44 4.57 -16.14 -5.61
N GLU A 45 5.51 -17.09 -5.59
CA GLU A 45 5.28 -18.51 -5.29
C GLU A 45 4.82 -18.75 -3.84
N ASN A 46 5.14 -17.85 -2.91
CA ASN A 46 4.77 -17.94 -1.49
C ASN A 46 3.52 -17.12 -1.14
N VAL A 47 2.94 -16.38 -2.09
CA VAL A 47 1.69 -15.65 -1.89
C VAL A 47 0.58 -16.54 -2.40
N ASN A 48 -0.30 -16.99 -1.50
CA ASN A 48 -1.37 -17.95 -1.76
C ASN A 48 -2.50 -17.31 -2.63
N GLY A 49 -2.15 -16.95 -3.86
CA GLY A 49 -2.94 -16.17 -4.81
C GLY A 49 -3.06 -14.67 -4.44
N TYR A 50 -3.25 -13.82 -5.45
CA TYR A 50 -3.62 -12.40 -5.28
C TYR A 50 -4.91 -12.19 -4.46
N CYS A 51 -5.66 -13.25 -4.14
CA CYS A 51 -6.94 -13.18 -3.43
C CYS A 51 -6.81 -12.73 -1.97
N LYS A 52 -5.62 -12.90 -1.35
CA LYS A 52 -5.36 -12.52 0.04
C LYS A 52 -4.61 -11.20 0.19
N VAL A 53 -4.17 -10.60 -0.90
CA VAL A 53 -3.48 -9.31 -0.85
C VAL A 53 -4.43 -8.24 -0.33
N GLY A 54 -3.92 -7.42 0.59
CA GLY A 54 -4.57 -6.21 1.04
C GLY A 54 -3.66 -5.01 0.90
N LYS A 55 -4.23 -3.84 1.18
CA LYS A 55 -3.52 -2.58 0.97
C LYS A 55 -3.93 -1.50 1.96
N TRP A 56 -2.93 -0.81 2.50
CA TRP A 56 -3.08 0.51 3.11
C TRP A 56 -3.14 1.57 2.01
N MET A 57 -3.98 2.59 2.21
CA MET A 57 -4.16 3.68 1.25
C MET A 57 -3.96 5.02 1.94
N LEU A 58 -3.06 5.82 1.38
CA LEU A 58 -2.82 7.21 1.78
C LEU A 58 -3.20 8.12 0.61
N PHE A 59 -3.63 9.34 0.92
CA PHE A 59 -3.94 10.37 -0.07
C PHE A 59 -3.12 11.61 0.28
N LEU A 60 -2.06 11.86 -0.49
CA LEU A 60 -1.05 12.86 -0.16
C LEU A 60 -1.17 14.09 -1.06
N SER A 61 -0.81 15.25 -0.51
CA SER A 61 -0.73 16.48 -1.29
C SER A 61 0.42 16.42 -2.30
N LYS A 62 0.39 17.30 -3.31
CA LYS A 62 1.50 17.50 -4.25
C LYS A 62 2.80 17.90 -3.54
N ALA A 63 2.70 18.61 -2.42
CA ALA A 63 3.87 19.06 -1.66
C ALA A 63 4.59 17.90 -0.95
N ASP A 64 3.84 16.90 -0.50
CA ASP A 64 4.40 15.82 0.34
C ASP A 64 4.75 14.56 -0.47
N VAL A 65 4.01 14.28 -1.55
CA VAL A 65 4.02 12.97 -2.22
C VAL A 65 5.41 12.52 -2.68
N ASN A 66 6.25 13.42 -3.20
CA ASN A 66 7.58 13.05 -3.72
C ASN A 66 8.53 12.61 -2.62
N GLY A 67 8.55 13.35 -1.51
CA GLY A 67 9.37 13.03 -0.35
C GLY A 67 8.94 11.69 0.27
N ILE A 68 7.63 11.50 0.43
CA ILE A 68 7.07 10.25 0.95
C ILE A 68 7.32 9.07 0.00
N TRP A 69 7.21 9.27 -1.31
CA TRP A 69 7.51 8.23 -2.30
C TRP A 69 8.98 7.78 -2.23
N THR A 70 9.89 8.72 -2.02
CA THR A 70 11.32 8.41 -1.83
C THR A 70 11.54 7.53 -0.60
N LYS A 71 10.91 7.86 0.54
CA LYS A 71 10.95 7.01 1.76
C LYS A 71 10.39 5.61 1.50
N ILE A 72 9.29 5.51 0.74
CA ILE A 72 8.67 4.23 0.39
C ILE A 72 9.61 3.38 -0.48
N LYS A 73 10.29 3.97 -1.48
CA LYS A 73 11.27 3.24 -2.29
C LYS A 73 12.39 2.67 -1.43
N GLU A 74 12.92 3.45 -0.49
CA GLU A 74 13.95 2.98 0.43
C GLU A 74 13.42 1.88 1.36
N ALA A 75 12.21 2.03 1.90
CA ALA A 75 11.59 0.99 2.73
C ALA A 75 11.32 -0.32 1.96
N VAL A 76 11.00 -0.24 0.66
CA VAL A 76 10.91 -1.41 -0.22
C VAL A 76 12.30 -2.02 -0.46
N LYS A 77 13.34 -1.20 -0.56
CA LYS A 77 14.74 -1.62 -0.74
C LYS A 77 15.38 -2.23 0.50
N THR A 78 14.99 -1.83 1.69
CA THR A 78 15.39 -2.49 2.95
C THR A 78 14.50 -3.70 3.26
N GLY A 79 13.35 -3.78 2.59
CA GLY A 79 12.38 -4.85 2.75
C GLY A 79 11.42 -4.64 3.91
N ASP A 80 11.39 -3.46 4.52
CA ASP A 80 10.38 -3.08 5.52
C ASP A 80 8.98 -3.04 4.91
N LEU A 81 8.88 -2.66 3.63
CA LEU A 81 7.68 -2.78 2.81
C LEU A 81 7.88 -3.83 1.71
N TRP A 82 6.78 -4.43 1.24
CA TRP A 82 6.82 -5.41 0.14
C TRP A 82 6.73 -4.73 -1.22
N ASP A 83 5.51 -4.34 -1.61
CA ASP A 83 5.23 -3.67 -2.88
C ASP A 83 4.42 -2.40 -2.59
N ALA A 84 4.65 -1.37 -3.40
CA ALA A 84 3.90 -0.12 -3.33
C ALA A 84 3.70 0.48 -4.73
N LYS A 85 2.70 1.35 -4.84
CA LYS A 85 2.52 2.21 -6.01
C LYS A 85 1.95 3.56 -5.62
N VAL A 86 2.21 4.54 -6.46
CA VAL A 86 1.73 5.92 -6.28
C VAL A 86 1.15 6.43 -7.59
N SER A 87 0.00 7.09 -7.52
CA SER A 87 -0.61 7.70 -8.70
C SER A 87 0.23 8.88 -9.14
N THR A 88 0.35 9.07 -10.45
CA THR A 88 1.03 10.22 -11.03
C THR A 88 0.09 11.42 -11.11
N SER A 89 0.65 12.59 -11.42
CA SER A 89 -0.11 13.84 -11.42
C SER A 89 -1.22 13.82 -12.48
N ALA A 90 -2.40 14.25 -12.07
CA ALA A 90 -3.46 14.67 -12.98
C ALA A 90 -3.75 16.14 -12.70
N ASP A 91 -3.83 16.97 -13.74
CA ASP A 91 -4.02 18.42 -13.61
C ASP A 91 -5.26 18.80 -12.79
N SER A 92 -6.23 17.90 -12.64
CA SER A 92 -7.50 18.11 -11.93
C SER A 92 -7.60 17.48 -10.54
N GLU A 93 -6.68 16.62 -10.12
CA GLU A 93 -6.80 15.87 -8.85
C GLU A 93 -5.93 16.52 -7.75
N PRO A 94 -6.50 16.91 -6.60
CA PRO A 94 -5.75 17.63 -5.57
C PRO A 94 -4.79 16.73 -4.77
N LEU A 95 -4.99 15.42 -4.80
CA LEU A 95 -4.26 14.44 -3.99
C LEU A 95 -3.77 13.26 -4.84
N HIS A 96 -2.62 12.72 -4.45
CA HIS A 96 -2.05 11.49 -4.99
C HIS A 96 -2.41 10.30 -4.12
N ALA A 97 -2.92 9.23 -4.73
CA ALA A 97 -3.15 7.97 -4.06
C ALA A 97 -1.83 7.20 -3.93
N VAL A 98 -1.45 6.84 -2.70
CA VAL A 98 -0.33 5.95 -2.40
C VAL A 98 -0.91 4.66 -1.83
N ILE A 99 -0.51 3.53 -2.42
CA ILE A 99 -0.97 2.20 -2.07
C ILE A 99 0.21 1.39 -1.59
N ILE A 100 0.15 0.90 -0.35
CA ILE A 100 1.15 0.00 0.24
C ILE A 100 0.50 -1.36 0.44
N TYR A 101 1.09 -2.39 -0.14
CA TYR A 101 0.54 -3.74 -0.13
C TYR A 101 1.05 -4.57 1.05
N THR A 102 0.21 -5.47 1.51
CA THR A 102 0.56 -6.58 2.41
C THR A 102 0.12 -7.89 1.78
N LYS A 103 0.71 -9.00 2.23
CA LYS A 103 0.59 -10.30 1.55
C LYS A 103 -0.71 -11.02 1.86
N ASP A 104 -1.15 -10.95 3.10
CA ASP A 104 -2.35 -11.62 3.59
C ASP A 104 -3.10 -10.68 4.52
N TYR A 105 -4.29 -10.23 4.11
CA TYR A 105 -5.11 -9.36 4.96
C TYR A 105 -5.60 -10.06 6.24
N THR A 106 -5.56 -11.38 6.31
CA THR A 106 -5.95 -12.13 7.51
C THR A 106 -4.83 -12.21 8.55
N ASP A 107 -3.58 -11.98 8.13
CA ASP A 107 -2.43 -11.83 9.01
C ASP A 107 -2.42 -10.44 9.63
N LEU A 108 -3.10 -10.32 10.79
CA LEU A 108 -3.19 -9.05 11.49
C LEU A 108 -1.85 -8.61 12.10
N ASP A 109 -0.90 -9.52 12.30
CA ASP A 109 0.43 -9.18 12.77
C ASP A 109 1.18 -8.41 11.67
N ASP A 110 1.21 -8.92 10.43
CA ASP A 110 1.82 -8.24 9.28
C ASP A 110 1.11 -6.92 8.96
N VAL A 111 -0.23 -6.90 8.96
CA VAL A 111 -1.01 -5.67 8.69
C VAL A 111 -0.70 -4.57 9.71
N ILE A 112 -0.57 -4.93 10.99
CA ILE A 112 -0.25 -3.97 12.05
C ILE A 112 1.23 -3.59 12.02
N SER A 113 2.16 -4.51 11.77
CA SER A 113 3.58 -4.15 11.70
C SER A 113 3.87 -3.17 10.57
N VAL A 114 3.20 -3.34 9.42
CA VAL A 114 3.27 -2.37 8.32
C VAL A 114 2.68 -1.03 8.77
N LEU A 115 1.53 -1.01 9.45
CA LEU A 115 0.97 0.24 9.97
C LEU A 115 1.90 0.93 10.97
N ASP A 116 2.46 0.18 11.92
CA ASP A 116 3.41 0.69 12.92
C ASP A 116 4.61 1.32 12.19
N PHE A 117 5.18 0.64 11.20
CA PHE A 117 6.28 1.18 10.40
C PHE A 117 5.90 2.48 9.69
N LEU A 118 4.72 2.54 9.06
CA LEU A 118 4.25 3.75 8.37
C LEU A 118 4.09 4.93 9.34
N GLU A 119 3.69 4.68 10.59
CA GLU A 119 3.57 5.69 11.64
C GLU A 119 4.94 6.14 12.18
N THR A 120 5.86 5.21 12.45
CA THR A 120 7.17 5.53 13.04
C THR A 120 8.17 6.10 12.04
N SER A 121 7.94 5.95 10.72
CA SER A 121 8.81 6.46 9.65
C SER A 121 8.33 7.79 9.05
N ASP A 122 7.27 8.38 9.62
CA ASP A 122 6.58 9.56 9.08
C ASP A 122 6.24 9.40 7.58
N ILE A 123 5.81 8.20 7.18
CA ILE A 123 5.24 7.94 5.84
C ILE A 123 3.74 8.22 5.88
N LYS A 124 3.07 7.82 6.97
CA LYS A 124 1.68 8.15 7.23
C LYS A 124 1.59 9.54 7.86
N PRO A 125 0.78 10.47 7.32
CA PRO A 125 0.52 11.74 7.97
C PRO A 125 0.03 11.58 9.42
N GLN A 126 0.57 12.40 10.31
CA GLN A 126 0.23 12.38 11.72
C GLN A 126 -1.23 12.80 11.93
N GLY A 127 -1.93 12.15 12.85
CA GLY A 127 -3.34 12.43 13.15
C GLY A 127 -4.37 11.91 12.13
N GLU A 128 -3.95 11.49 10.94
CA GLU A 128 -4.87 10.97 9.92
C GLU A 128 -5.25 9.50 10.15
N VAL A 129 -6.48 9.14 9.79
CA VAL A 129 -6.94 7.74 9.77
C VAL A 129 -6.85 7.21 8.35
N ILE A 130 -6.01 6.21 8.14
CA ILE A 130 -5.87 5.55 6.83
C ILE A 130 -6.73 4.29 6.78
N ARG A 131 -7.16 3.92 5.57
CA ARG A 131 -8.06 2.79 5.33
C ARG A 131 -7.31 1.61 4.73
N TYR A 132 -7.78 0.41 5.07
CA TYR A 132 -7.27 -0.83 4.53
C TYR A 132 -8.35 -1.56 3.72
N LYS A 133 -8.02 -1.98 2.50
CA LYS A 133 -8.93 -2.72 1.59
C LYS A 133 -8.30 -4.02 1.10
N THR A 134 -9.13 -5.00 0.74
CA THR A 134 -8.67 -6.17 -0.01
C THR A 134 -8.67 -5.91 -1.52
N ASP A 135 -7.84 -6.64 -2.27
CA ASP A 135 -7.89 -6.62 -3.74
C ASP A 135 -9.25 -7.11 -4.27
N LYS A 136 -9.87 -8.09 -3.60
CA LYS A 136 -11.20 -8.62 -3.95
C LYS A 136 -12.30 -7.54 -3.91
N GLN A 137 -12.25 -6.60 -2.95
CA GLN A 137 -13.17 -5.45 -2.91
C GLN A 137 -12.94 -4.46 -4.05
N THR A 138 -11.68 -4.33 -4.51
CA THR A 138 -11.32 -3.46 -5.63
C THR A 138 -11.82 -4.05 -6.96
N GLY A 139 -11.71 -5.37 -7.15
CA GLY A 139 -12.20 -6.08 -8.35
C GLY A 139 -13.74 -6.11 -8.48
N ALA A 140 -14.47 -6.00 -7.37
CA ALA A 140 -15.93 -5.97 -7.34
C ALA A 140 -16.54 -4.57 -7.57
N GLY A 141 -15.73 -3.54 -7.82
CA GLY A 141 -16.23 -2.17 -8.02
C GLY A 141 -16.87 -1.53 -6.79
N ILE A 142 -16.58 -2.04 -5.58
CA ILE A 142 -17.13 -1.52 -4.32
C ILE A 142 -16.34 -0.28 -3.91
N TYR A 143 -16.71 0.84 -4.52
CA TYR A 143 -16.47 2.18 -3.99
C TYR A 143 -17.52 2.46 -2.91
N SER A 144 -17.35 3.50 -2.09
CA SER A 144 -18.27 3.85 -0.98
C SER A 144 -19.64 4.37 -1.47
N ARG A 145 -20.23 3.72 -2.46
CA ARG A 145 -21.61 3.89 -2.91
C ARG A 145 -22.41 2.73 -2.33
N PHE A 146 -23.60 3.03 -1.81
CA PHE A 146 -24.59 2.04 -1.33
C PHE A 146 -24.26 1.29 -0.02
N ASN A 147 -23.96 2.01 1.07
CA ASN A 147 -23.95 1.46 2.45
C ASN A 147 -23.02 0.26 2.75
N GLN A 148 -22.14 -0.13 1.84
CA GLN A 148 -21.14 -1.17 2.10
C GLN A 148 -19.84 -0.54 2.62
N LYS A 149 -19.32 -1.06 3.74
CA LYS A 149 -17.99 -0.65 4.26
C LYS A 149 -16.93 -1.12 3.26
N ALA A 150 -16.51 -0.18 2.41
CA ALA A 150 -15.54 -0.45 1.36
C ALA A 150 -14.12 -0.76 1.89
N SER A 151 -13.87 -0.61 3.19
CA SER A 151 -12.63 -0.94 3.90
C SER A 151 -12.90 -1.97 4.99
N ILE A 152 -12.03 -2.97 5.14
CA ILE A 152 -12.15 -3.99 6.18
C ILE A 152 -11.48 -3.58 7.49
N TYR A 153 -10.44 -2.74 7.44
CA TYR A 153 -9.76 -2.18 8.60
C TYR A 153 -9.51 -0.68 8.43
N ASP A 154 -9.20 -0.02 9.54
CA ASP A 154 -8.63 1.33 9.58
C ASP A 154 -7.54 1.41 10.65
N SER A 155 -6.66 2.40 10.53
CA SER A 155 -5.51 2.54 11.43
C SER A 155 -5.89 2.82 12.89
N LYS A 156 -7.11 3.30 13.15
CA LYS A 156 -7.58 3.64 14.50
C LYS A 156 -8.03 2.40 15.27
N THR A 157 -8.68 1.45 14.60
CA THR A 157 -9.38 0.33 15.25
C THR A 157 -8.68 -1.02 15.09
N ILE A 158 -7.76 -1.17 14.15
CA ILE A 158 -7.16 -2.48 13.84
C ILE A 158 -6.47 -3.17 15.03
N ARG A 159 -5.81 -2.40 15.89
CA ARG A 159 -5.16 -2.92 17.11
C ARG A 159 -6.19 -3.43 18.12
N GLN A 160 -7.32 -2.74 18.24
CA GLN A 160 -8.45 -3.19 19.08
C GLN A 160 -9.10 -4.45 18.48
N LEU A 161 -9.28 -4.50 17.16
CA LEU A 161 -9.82 -5.68 16.47
C LEU A 161 -8.95 -6.93 16.69
N LYS A 162 -7.62 -6.80 16.62
CA LYS A 162 -6.70 -7.91 16.91
C LYS A 162 -6.83 -8.39 18.36
N ASN A 163 -6.90 -7.47 19.33
CA ASN A 163 -7.07 -7.82 20.73
C ASN A 163 -8.42 -8.49 21.00
N ASN A 164 -9.48 -8.00 20.34
CA ASN A 164 -10.83 -8.56 20.45
C ASN A 164 -10.97 -9.90 19.73
N LYS A 165 -10.20 -10.19 18.67
CA LYS A 165 -10.19 -11.52 18.02
C LYS A 165 -9.62 -12.63 18.90
N ARG A 166 -8.98 -12.32 20.03
CA ARG A 166 -8.68 -13.31 21.08
C ARG A 166 -9.92 -13.65 21.93
N ILE A 167 -11.05 -12.97 21.73
CA ILE A 167 -12.36 -13.25 22.32
C ILE A 167 -13.41 -13.31 21.17
N THR A 168 -13.67 -14.51 20.67
CA THR A 168 -14.86 -14.96 19.89
C THR A 168 -15.01 -14.60 18.39
N ASP A 169 -15.00 -15.63 17.54
CA ASP A 169 -16.00 -16.05 16.52
C ASP A 169 -16.97 -15.05 15.85
N TYR A 170 -16.57 -13.85 15.44
CA TYR A 170 -17.50 -12.92 14.73
C TYR A 170 -17.51 -12.95 13.20
N PHE A 171 -16.99 -13.99 12.55
CA PHE A 171 -17.20 -14.18 11.11
C PHE A 171 -17.56 -15.62 10.77
N LYS A 172 -18.80 -16.01 11.10
CA LYS A 172 -19.50 -17.05 10.33
C LYS A 172 -20.04 -16.40 9.04
N PRO A 173 -19.78 -16.95 7.86
CA PRO A 173 -20.44 -16.49 6.64
C PRO A 173 -21.93 -16.82 6.71
N ILE A 174 -22.76 -15.91 6.20
CA ILE A 174 -24.17 -16.14 5.88
C ILE A 174 -24.23 -17.17 4.74
#